data_AF-A0A964LR21-F1
#
_entry.id   AF-A0A964LR21-F1
#
_cell.length_a   1.000
_cell.length_b   1.000
_cell.length_c   1.000
_cell.angle_alpha   90.00
_cell.angle_beta   90.00
_cell.angle_gamma   90.00
#
_symmetry.space_group_name_H-M   'P 1'
#
loop_
_entity.id
_entity.type
_entity.pdbx_description
1 polymer ?
#
loop_
_entity_poly.entity_id
_entity_poly.type
_entity_poly.pdbx_seq_one_letter_code
_entity_poly.pdbx_strand_id
1 'polypeptide(L)'
;MSNSRPGSLAPWLAILALALTGGLILPIASYMAGKRLIGAYEGKLGLTDYLGSIYAAAGQGEVLAWWLLLAPALIATVWYLLARVGNWLRESSVED
;
A
#
# COMPACT_ATOMS: atom_id res chain seq x y z
N MET A 1 -28.03 24.43 10.61
CA MET A 1 -26.69 23.88 10.93
C MET A 1 -26.45 22.71 9.99
N SER A 2 -25.57 22.89 9.00
CA SER A 2 -25.25 21.86 8.00
C SER A 2 -24.34 20.81 8.65
N ASN A 3 -24.87 19.61 8.86
CA ASN A 3 -24.08 18.45 9.27
C ASN A 3 -23.22 17.99 8.10
N SER A 4 -22.10 18.66 7.89
CA SER A 4 -21.04 18.22 6.99
C SER A 4 -20.45 16.92 7.55
N ARG A 5 -21.00 15.78 7.15
CA ARG A 5 -20.42 14.46 7.45
C ARG A 5 -18.96 14.49 6.97
N PRO A 6 -17.96 14.24 7.84
CA PRO A 6 -16.58 14.19 7.41
C PRO A 6 -16.46 13.19 6.26
N GLY A 7 -15.82 13.68 5.19
CA GLY A 7 -16.02 13.23 3.81
C GLY A 7 -16.04 11.72 3.63
N SER A 8 -17.09 11.25 2.96
CA SER A 8 -16.99 10.09 2.09
C SER A 8 -15.95 10.45 1.03
N LEU A 9 -14.67 10.16 1.32
CA LEU A 9 -13.68 10.03 0.26
C LEU A 9 -14.26 8.98 -0.66
N ALA A 10 -14.66 9.41 -1.86
CA ALA A 10 -15.33 8.53 -2.79
C ALA A 10 -14.46 7.27 -2.96
N PRO A 11 -15.02 6.07 -2.88
CA PRO A 11 -14.24 4.82 -2.73
C PRO A 11 -13.17 4.64 -3.82
N TRP A 12 -13.41 5.21 -5.00
CA TRP A 12 -12.45 5.25 -6.10
C TRP A 12 -11.18 6.08 -5.77
N LEU A 13 -11.29 7.18 -5.03
CA LEU A 13 -10.13 7.98 -4.60
C LEU A 13 -9.23 7.18 -3.66
N ALA A 14 -9.83 6.42 -2.75
CA ALA A 14 -9.09 5.55 -1.84
C ALA A 14 -8.36 4.45 -2.63
N ILE A 15 -9.04 3.83 -3.61
CA ILE A 15 -8.42 2.83 -4.49
C ILE A 15 -7.26 3.44 -5.28
N LEU A 16 -7.45 4.62 -5.88
CA LEU A 16 -6.39 5.32 -6.61
C LEU A 16 -5.21 5.67 -5.70
N ALA A 17 -5.47 6.14 -4.48
CA ALA A 17 -4.43 6.45 -3.52
C ALA A 17 -3.62 5.20 -3.14
N LEU A 18 -4.29 4.07 -2.90
CA LEU A 18 -3.64 2.80 -2.61
C LEU A 18 -2.82 2.29 -3.81
N ALA A 19 -3.38 2.36 -5.02
CA ALA A 19 -2.71 1.97 -6.25
C ALA A 19 -1.47 2.83 -6.53
N LEU A 20 -1.57 4.15 -6.36
CA LEU A 20 -0.45 5.07 -6.51
C LEU A 20 0.62 4.82 -5.44
N THR A 21 0.19 4.55 -4.21
CA THR A 21 1.11 4.26 -3.12
C THR A 21 1.88 2.98 -3.37
N GLY A 22 1.20 1.91 -3.79
CA GLY A 22 1.81 0.59 -4.00
C GLY A 22 2.60 0.50 -5.29
N GLY A 23 2.07 1.06 -6.37
CA GLY A 23 2.72 1.04 -7.69
C GLY A 23 3.91 1.98 -7.80
N LEU A 24 3.87 3.14 -7.14
CA LEU A 24 4.87 4.18 -7.41
C LEU A 24 5.60 4.68 -6.16
N ILE A 25 4.86 5.10 -5.14
CA ILE A 25 5.48 5.74 -3.97
C ILE A 25 6.36 4.76 -3.21
N LEU A 26 5.84 3.55 -2.95
CA LEU A 26 6.55 2.54 -2.17
C LEU A 26 7.81 2.05 -2.91
N PRO A 27 7.78 1.67 -4.20
CA PRO A 27 9.00 1.31 -4.94
C PRO A 27 10.04 2.43 -4.96
N ILE A 28 9.64 3.69 -5.17
CA ILE A 28 10.57 4.82 -5.15
C ILE A 28 11.20 4.99 -3.75
N ALA A 29 10.38 4.92 -2.70
CA ALA A 29 10.86 5.02 -1.33
C ALA A 29 11.85 3.88 -0.99
N SER A 30 11.56 2.65 -1.42
CA SER A 30 12.45 1.50 -1.27
C SER A 30 13.78 1.69 -2.00
N TYR A 31 13.75 2.21 -3.23
CA TYR A 31 14.97 2.54 -3.98
C TYR A 31 15.82 3.59 -3.24
N MET A 32 15.20 4.67 -2.76
CA MET A 32 15.91 5.72 -2.04
C MET A 32 16.50 5.22 -0.72
N ALA A 33 15.76 4.38 0.01
CA ALA A 33 16.23 3.75 1.23
C ALA A 33 17.41 2.80 0.96
N GLY A 34 17.29 1.93 -0.05
CA GLY A 34 18.36 1.01 -0.45
C GLY A 34 19.63 1.75 -0.89
N LYS A 35 19.48 2.85 -1.66
CA LYS A 35 20.60 3.69 -2.07
C LYS A 35 21.36 4.28 -0.88
N ARG A 36 20.66 4.65 0.19
CA ARG A 36 21.25 5.23 1.41
C ARG A 36 21.87 4.17 2.33
N LEU A 37 21.28 2.99 2.41
CA LEU A 37 21.68 1.94 3.35
C LEU A 37 22.77 1.01 2.80
N ILE A 38 22.68 0.66 1.52
CA ILE A 38 23.50 -0.40 0.89
C ILE A 38 24.49 0.22 -0.11
N GLY A 39 24.17 1.38 -0.68
CA GLY A 39 24.96 2.03 -1.73
C GLY A 39 24.19 2.11 -3.05
N ALA A 40 24.78 2.74 -4.07
CA ALA A 40 24.13 2.90 -5.36
C ALA A 40 23.84 1.54 -6.00
N TYR A 41 22.56 1.29 -6.35
CA TYR A 41 22.18 0.13 -7.15
C TYR A 41 22.95 0.12 -8.48
N GLU A 42 23.58 -1.01 -8.82
CA GLU A 42 24.49 -1.18 -9.97
C GLU A 42 23.81 -1.19 -11.37
N GLY A 43 22.62 -0.60 -11.52
CA GLY A 43 21.94 -0.49 -12.81
C GLY A 43 22.43 0.71 -13.62
N LYS A 44 22.67 0.54 -14.93
CA LYS A 44 23.09 1.64 -15.83
C LYS A 44 22.07 2.77 -15.90
N LEU A 45 20.79 2.49 -15.69
CA LEU A 45 19.69 3.47 -15.71
C LEU A 45 19.11 3.76 -14.31
N GLY A 46 19.71 3.22 -13.24
CA GLY A 46 19.35 3.53 -11.86
C GLY A 46 17.89 3.19 -11.51
N LEU A 47 17.08 4.21 -11.21
CA LEU A 47 15.67 4.04 -10.81
C LEU A 47 14.82 3.38 -11.89
N THR A 48 15.09 3.66 -13.17
CA THR A 48 14.31 3.11 -14.28
C THR A 48 14.51 1.61 -14.41
N ASP A 49 15.75 1.13 -14.28
CA ASP A 49 16.05 -0.32 -14.26
C ASP A 49 15.40 -1.00 -13.05
N TYR A 50 15.42 -0.33 -11.90
CA TYR A 50 14.80 -0.83 -10.68
C TYR A 50 13.27 -0.96 -10.77
N LEU A 51 12.60 0.07 -11.29
CA LEU A 51 11.16 -0.02 -11.53
C LEU A 51 10.83 -1.06 -12.59
N GLY A 52 11.58 -1.05 -13.70
CA GLY A 52 11.43 -2.02 -14.78
C GLY A 52 11.55 -3.47 -14.29
N SER A 53 12.51 -3.76 -13.40
CA SER A 53 12.69 -5.11 -12.85
C SER A 53 11.53 -5.55 -11.94
N ILE A 54 11.02 -4.65 -11.08
CA ILE A 54 9.84 -4.97 -10.24
C ILE A 54 8.62 -5.27 -11.10
N TYR A 55 8.34 -4.43 -12.10
CA TYR A 55 7.19 -4.62 -12.97
C TYR A 55 7.33 -5.83 -13.89
N ALA A 56 8.54 -6.12 -14.38
CA ALA A 56 8.82 -7.32 -15.15
C ALA A 56 8.62 -8.58 -14.28
N ALA A 57 9.15 -8.60 -13.05
CA ALA A 57 8.97 -9.70 -12.11
C ALA A 57 7.48 -9.91 -11.77
N ALA A 58 6.73 -8.84 -11.52
CA ALA A 58 5.29 -8.92 -11.32
C ALA A 58 4.57 -9.49 -12.55
N GLY A 59 4.95 -9.06 -13.75
CA GLY A 59 4.43 -9.58 -15.03
C GLY A 59 4.76 -11.06 -15.27
N GLN A 60 5.87 -11.55 -14.71
CA GLN A 60 6.26 -12.97 -14.72
C GLN A 60 5.55 -13.79 -13.62
N GLY A 61 4.74 -13.15 -12.77
CA GLY A 61 4.01 -13.83 -11.70
C GLY A 61 4.83 -14.03 -10.41
N GLU A 62 5.95 -13.32 -10.24
CA GLU A 62 6.73 -13.43 -9.01
C GLU A 62 5.96 -12.89 -7.81
N VAL A 63 5.73 -13.75 -6.82
CA VAL A 63 4.90 -13.46 -5.64
C VAL A 63 5.44 -12.27 -4.84
N LEU A 64 6.76 -12.16 -4.70
CA LEU A 64 7.39 -11.08 -3.93
C LEU A 64 7.16 -9.70 -4.56
N ALA A 65 7.19 -9.60 -5.89
CA ALA A 65 6.90 -8.36 -6.60
C ALA A 65 5.44 -7.94 -6.38
N TRP A 66 4.51 -8.89 -6.44
CA TRP A 66 3.10 -8.64 -6.13
C TRP A 66 2.88 -8.21 -4.68
N TRP A 67 3.57 -8.85 -3.73
CA TRP A 67 3.51 -8.46 -2.32
C TRP A 67 3.94 -7.01 -2.11
N LEU A 68 5.02 -6.60 -2.77
CA LEU A 68 5.50 -5.22 -2.68
C LEU A 68 4.48 -4.23 -3.27
N LEU A 69 3.96 -4.51 -4.47
CA LEU A 69 3.02 -3.64 -5.17
C LEU A 69 1.66 -3.54 -4.47
N LEU A 70 1.22 -4.62 -3.81
CA LEU A 70 -0.07 -4.69 -3.13
C LEU A 70 0.03 -4.37 -1.63
N ALA A 71 1.23 -4.15 -1.09
CA ALA A 71 1.42 -3.94 0.35
C ALA A 71 0.49 -2.87 0.95
N PRO A 72 0.29 -1.69 0.35
CA PRO A 72 -0.61 -0.68 0.93
C PRO A 72 -2.06 -1.16 1.01
N ALA A 73 -2.54 -1.87 -0.01
CA ALA A 73 -3.89 -2.43 -0.02
C ALA A 73 -4.05 -3.53 1.03
N LEU A 74 -3.05 -4.40 1.17
CA LEU A 74 -3.04 -5.45 2.20
C LEU A 74 -3.07 -4.86 3.62
N ILE A 75 -2.23 -3.86 3.89
CA ILE A 75 -2.20 -3.17 5.19
C ILE A 75 -3.56 -2.53 5.48
N ALA A 76 -4.13 -1.79 4.53
CA ALA A 76 -5.44 -1.16 4.70
C ALA A 76 -6.54 -2.19 4.99
N THR A 77 -6.48 -3.35 4.33
CA THR A 77 -7.44 -4.45 4.54
C THR A 77 -7.32 -5.02 5.96
N VAL A 78 -6.10 -5.27 6.44
CA VAL A 78 -5.87 -5.76 7.80
C VAL A 78 -6.43 -4.80 8.84
N TRP A 79 -6.14 -3.49 8.72
CA TRP A 79 -6.66 -2.49 9.65
C TRP A 79 -8.18 -2.39 9.63
N TYR A 80 -8.79 -2.47 8.44
CA TYR A 80 -10.24 -2.49 8.31
C TYR A 80 -10.86 -3.68 9.04
N LEU A 81 -10.29 -4.87 8.88
CA LEU A 81 -10.77 -6.08 9.56
C LEU A 81 -10.62 -5.97 11.08
N LEU A 82 -9.48 -5.48 11.57
CA LEU A 82 -9.25 -5.27 13.00
C LEU A 82 -10.24 -4.27 13.61
N ALA A 83 -10.50 -3.15 12.92
CA ALA A 83 -11.49 -2.17 13.37
C ALA A 83 -12.91 -2.76 13.41
N ARG A 84 -13.26 -3.59 12.41
CA ARG A 84 -14.56 -4.25 12.36
C ARG A 84 -14.73 -5.26 13.50
N VAL A 85 -13.72 -6.08 13.77
CA VAL A 85 -13.74 -7.05 14.88
C VAL A 85 -13.82 -6.32 16.23
N GLY A 86 -13.03 -5.26 16.41
CA GLY A 86 -13.07 -4.46 17.64
C GLY A 86 -14.44 -3.83 17.91
N ASN A 87 -15.12 -3.35 16.87
CA ASN A 87 -16.48 -2.82 17.01
C ASN A 87 -17.47 -3.91 17.41
N TRP A 88 -17.36 -5.12 16.84
CA TRP A 88 -18.24 -6.24 17.16
C TRP A 88 -18.10 -6.68 18.63
N LEU A 89 -16.87 -6.80 19.11
CA LEU A 89 -16.59 -7.15 20.51
C LEU A 89 -17.09 -6.09 21.50
N ARG A 90 -17.09 -4.81 21.09
CA ARG A 90 -17.63 -3.72 21.92
C ARG A 90 -19.15 -3.82 22.05
N GLU A 91 -19.84 -4.18 20.98
CA GLU A 91 -21.31 -4.28 20.97
C GLU A 91 -21.78 -5.46 21.84
N SER A 92 -21.11 -6.62 21.75
CA SER A 92 -21.40 -7.76 22.62
C SER A 92 -21.17 -7.51 24.11
N SER A 93 -20.33 -6.54 24.48
CA SER A 93 -20.06 -6.20 25.88
C SER A 93 -21.07 -5.22 26.50
N VAL A 94 -21.93 -4.60 25.69
CA VAL A 94 -22.96 -3.64 26.15
C VAL A 94 -24.31 -4.32 26.37
N GLU A 95 -24.49 -5.55 25.86
CA GLU A 95 -25.70 -6.35 26.00
C GLU A 95 -25.72 -7.24 27.26
N ASP A 96 -24.60 -7.34 27.98
CA ASP A 96 -24.43 -8.03 29.27
C ASP A 96 -24.56 -7.06 30.47
#